data_AF-A0A6M8NF31-F1
#
_entry.id   AF-A0A6M8NF31-F1
#
_cell.length_a   1.000
_cell.length_b   1.000
_cell.length_c   1.000
_cell.angle_alpha   90.00
_cell.angle_beta   90.00
_cell.angle_gamma   90.00
#
_symmetry.space_group_name_H-M   'P 1'
#
loop_
_entity.id
_entity.type
_entity.pdbx_description
1 polymer ?
#
loop_
_entity_poly.entity_id
_entity_poly.type
_entity_poly.pdbx_seq_one_letter_code
_entity_poly.pdbx_strand_id
1 'polypeptide(L)'
;MKTYKISLNDTKKFYKNLGCDDGGISILSKKSKTHTLYIKDLHVGAANILKQDALSIGADLAVPSGVIIAKDKYVDAVLIGTTKHFETLSRKELAQPFGLKELAKSLKDYVKEQNYPTKIMGVLNANEDSFFKNSRFDNSQACQKIEKMIKDGADIIDIGAVSSRPGSIAVEPKIELERLKGIVDTIYSNKYYEKVDFSIDSYEPLVIDYVLNHGFKIVNDITGLQNDEVCRLTAKYNASAVIMHMQNNPQNMQENPNYENVILEIDDFFKQRIEKAKSFGIENLILDVGIGFGKDLEHNLNLLKNLEHFKHFGYELLIGASRKSMINQIVESSIEDRLAGTLAIHLESIKNGASIIRCHDVKEHYQAIKVFEAINNIN
;
A
#
# COMPACT_ATOMS: atom_id res chain seq x y z
N MET A 1 6.30 -11.66 43.49
CA MET A 1 5.75 -11.21 42.20
C MET A 1 6.86 -11.31 41.16
N LYS A 2 6.62 -11.95 40.01
CA LYS A 2 7.58 -11.99 38.88
C LYS A 2 6.96 -11.20 37.73
N THR A 3 7.74 -10.32 37.10
CA THR A 3 7.26 -9.44 36.04
C THR A 3 8.19 -9.52 34.84
N TYR A 4 7.61 -9.49 33.64
CA TYR A 4 8.35 -9.39 32.38
C TYR A 4 7.52 -8.53 31.40
N LYS A 5 8.20 -7.92 30.44
CA LYS A 5 7.55 -7.12 29.39
C LYS A 5 7.12 -8.04 28.26
N ILE A 6 5.92 -7.80 27.72
CA ILE A 6 5.34 -8.53 26.60
C ILE A 6 5.10 -7.60 25.41
N SER A 7 5.06 -8.17 24.21
CA SER A 7 4.62 -7.52 22.98
C SER A 7 3.25 -8.10 22.61
N LEU A 8 2.27 -7.24 22.38
CA LEU A 8 0.89 -7.65 22.09
C LEU A 8 0.48 -7.14 20.71
N ASN A 9 0.36 -8.06 19.75
CA ASN A 9 -0.17 -7.74 18.42
C ASN A 9 -1.69 -8.02 18.35
N ASP A 10 -2.13 -9.21 18.76
CA ASP A 10 -3.56 -9.55 18.89
C ASP A 10 -4.02 -9.44 20.35
N THR A 11 -4.33 -8.21 20.75
CA THR A 11 -4.71 -7.90 22.13
C THR A 11 -6.05 -8.52 22.53
N LYS A 12 -6.99 -8.68 21.59
CA LYS A 12 -8.32 -9.26 21.87
C LYS A 12 -8.17 -10.73 22.27
N LYS A 13 -7.41 -11.51 21.48
CA LYS A 13 -7.13 -12.92 21.77
C LYS A 13 -6.33 -13.09 23.06
N PHE A 14 -5.37 -12.21 23.32
CA PHE A 14 -4.60 -12.25 24.58
C PHE A 14 -5.50 -12.07 25.82
N TYR A 15 -6.34 -11.03 25.86
CA TYR A 15 -7.24 -10.80 27.00
C TYR A 15 -8.30 -11.89 27.14
N LYS A 16 -8.76 -12.46 26.02
CA LYS A 16 -9.64 -13.64 26.04
C LYS A 16 -8.97 -14.85 26.71
N ASN A 17 -7.71 -15.13 26.36
CA ASN A 17 -6.95 -16.23 26.97
C ASN A 17 -6.68 -15.99 28.47
N LEU A 18 -6.59 -14.73 28.89
CA LEU A 18 -6.48 -14.35 30.30
C LEU A 18 -7.81 -14.52 31.08
N GLY A 19 -8.92 -14.74 30.39
CA GLY A 19 -10.24 -14.90 31.00
C GLY A 19 -10.94 -13.57 31.35
N CYS A 20 -10.59 -12.47 30.66
CA CYS A 20 -11.29 -11.20 30.81
C CYS A 20 -12.72 -11.27 30.25
N ASP A 21 -13.63 -10.45 30.77
CA ASP A 21 -14.99 -10.31 30.24
C ASP A 21 -15.01 -9.58 28.88
N ASP A 22 -16.02 -9.86 28.05
CA ASP A 22 -16.10 -9.29 26.70
C ASP A 22 -16.16 -7.75 26.67
N GLY A 23 -16.80 -7.14 27.68
CA GLY A 23 -16.85 -5.68 27.82
C GLY A 23 -15.47 -5.09 28.11
N GLY A 24 -14.75 -5.71 29.05
CA GLY A 24 -13.36 -5.41 29.39
C GLY A 24 -12.44 -5.57 28.19
N ILE A 25 -12.54 -6.66 27.43
CA ILE A 25 -11.74 -6.90 26.21
C ILE A 25 -11.94 -5.76 25.22
N SER A 26 -13.19 -5.38 24.94
CA SER A 26 -13.51 -4.30 23.98
C SER A 26 -12.89 -2.96 24.36
N ILE A 27 -12.85 -2.65 25.67
CA ILE A 27 -12.25 -1.41 26.18
C ILE A 27 -10.72 -1.48 26.18
N LEU A 28 -10.15 -2.57 26.70
CA LEU A 28 -8.71 -2.73 26.88
C LEU A 28 -7.96 -2.82 25.55
N SER A 29 -8.51 -3.53 24.56
CA SER A 29 -7.93 -3.61 23.22
C SER A 29 -7.83 -2.25 22.52
N LYS A 30 -8.72 -1.30 22.84
CA LYS A 30 -8.63 0.06 22.30
C LYS A 30 -7.61 0.95 23.02
N LYS A 31 -7.16 0.54 24.21
CA LYS A 31 -6.14 1.25 25.00
C LYS A 31 -4.72 0.74 24.73
N SER A 32 -4.57 -0.43 24.12
CA SER A 32 -3.26 -1.04 23.85
C SER A 32 -2.56 -0.49 22.61
N LYS A 33 -3.31 -0.01 21.61
CA LYS A 33 -2.75 0.62 20.41
C LYS A 33 -2.67 2.13 20.55
N THR A 34 -1.45 2.65 20.44
CA THR A 34 -1.11 4.08 20.44
C THR A 34 -0.97 4.62 19.02
N HIS A 35 -1.37 5.87 18.82
CA HIS A 35 -1.29 6.63 17.59
C HIS A 35 -0.56 7.94 17.84
N THR A 36 0.21 8.38 16.85
CA THR A 36 0.93 9.65 16.85
C THR A 36 0.65 10.35 15.52
N LEU A 37 -0.03 11.49 15.56
CA LEU A 37 -0.40 12.25 14.37
C LEU A 37 0.30 13.60 14.39
N TYR A 38 0.99 13.90 13.31
CA TYR A 38 1.49 15.24 13.03
C TYR A 38 0.40 16.03 12.30
N ILE A 39 0.06 17.20 12.85
CA ILE A 39 -0.98 18.09 12.32
C ILE A 39 -0.28 19.36 11.88
N LYS A 40 -0.22 19.58 10.56
CA LYS A 40 0.38 20.77 9.96
C LYS A 40 -0.63 21.92 9.91
N ASP A 41 -0.15 23.15 10.08
CA ASP A 41 -0.93 24.38 9.85
C ASP A 41 -2.22 24.47 10.70
N LEU A 42 -2.18 23.99 11.94
CA LEU A 42 -3.32 24.04 12.86
C LEU A 42 -3.54 25.47 13.35
N HIS A 43 -4.75 26.00 13.17
CA HIS A 43 -5.11 27.31 13.71
C HIS A 43 -4.87 27.36 15.23
N VAL A 44 -4.30 28.43 15.76
CA VAL A 44 -3.90 28.50 17.17
C VAL A 44 -5.07 28.36 18.15
N GLY A 45 -6.25 28.83 17.75
CA GLY A 45 -7.50 28.57 18.49
C GLY A 45 -7.87 27.08 18.53
N ALA A 46 -7.70 26.36 17.41
CA ALA A 46 -7.90 24.91 17.36
C ALA A 46 -6.87 24.18 18.21
N ALA A 47 -5.60 24.61 18.19
CA ALA A 47 -4.53 24.02 18.99
C ALA A 47 -4.81 24.10 20.50
N ASN A 48 -5.32 25.25 20.99
CA ASN A 48 -5.68 25.40 22.40
C ASN A 48 -6.90 24.52 22.78
N ILE A 49 -7.94 24.49 21.95
CA ILE A 49 -9.13 23.63 22.18
C ILE A 49 -8.72 22.16 22.19
N LEU A 50 -8.05 21.70 21.14
CA LEU A 50 -7.64 20.30 20.99
C LEU A 50 -6.68 19.88 22.11
N LYS A 51 -5.78 20.76 22.56
CA LYS A 51 -4.90 20.47 23.70
C LYS A 51 -5.69 20.25 24.98
N GLN A 52 -6.66 21.11 25.27
CA GLN A 52 -7.53 20.96 26.44
C GLN A 52 -8.36 19.67 26.34
N ASP A 53 -8.94 19.40 25.17
CA ASP A 53 -9.77 18.23 24.95
C ASP A 53 -8.96 16.92 25.00
N ALA A 54 -7.74 16.89 24.47
CA ALA A 54 -6.81 15.77 24.58
C ALA A 54 -6.43 15.49 26.06
N LEU A 55 -6.00 16.52 26.79
CA LEU A 55 -5.62 16.38 28.20
C LEU A 55 -6.79 15.92 29.07
N SER A 56 -8.01 16.36 28.77
CA SER A 56 -9.22 15.97 29.52
C SER A 56 -9.51 14.47 29.51
N ILE A 57 -8.94 13.73 28.55
CA ILE A 57 -9.12 12.29 28.39
C ILE A 57 -7.83 11.49 28.56
N GLY A 58 -6.73 12.13 28.98
CA GLY A 58 -5.42 11.50 29.16
C GLY A 58 -4.64 11.25 27.87
N ALA A 59 -4.98 11.95 26.79
CA ALA A 59 -4.14 12.08 25.59
C ALA A 59 -3.27 13.33 25.70
N ASP A 60 -2.33 13.49 24.77
CA ASP A 60 -1.41 14.63 24.75
C ASP A 60 -1.41 15.32 23.39
N LEU A 61 -1.35 16.65 23.41
CA LEU A 61 -1.06 17.47 22.23
C LEU A 61 0.21 18.29 22.49
N ALA A 62 1.29 17.90 21.83
CA ALA A 62 2.50 18.70 21.79
C ALA A 62 2.30 19.88 20.82
N VAL A 63 2.62 21.08 21.29
CA VAL A 63 2.49 22.33 20.52
C VAL A 63 3.70 23.22 20.81
N PRO A 64 4.10 24.11 19.88
CA PRO A 64 5.18 25.07 20.09
C PRO A 64 4.95 26.02 21.28
N SER A 65 6.04 26.64 21.74
CA SER A 65 5.93 27.72 22.73
C SER A 65 5.19 28.92 22.11
N GLY A 66 4.39 29.61 22.91
CA GLY A 66 3.62 30.78 22.46
C GLY A 66 2.18 30.49 22.03
N VAL A 67 1.75 29.24 21.94
CA VAL A 67 0.36 28.86 21.59
C VAL A 67 -0.67 29.41 22.58
N ILE A 68 -0.33 29.39 23.87
CA ILE A 68 -1.20 29.90 24.95
C ILE A 68 -1.44 31.41 24.86
N ILE A 69 -0.47 32.15 24.32
CA ILE A 69 -0.57 33.61 24.10
C ILE A 69 -0.92 33.95 22.64
N ALA A 70 -1.28 32.94 21.84
CA ALA A 70 -1.58 33.07 20.41
C ALA A 70 -0.50 33.85 19.62
N LYS A 71 0.79 33.58 19.91
CA LYS A 71 1.93 34.28 19.27
C LYS A 71 1.88 34.18 17.75
N ASP A 72 1.64 32.97 17.24
CA ASP A 72 1.55 32.65 15.82
C ASP A 72 0.13 32.19 15.49
N LYS A 73 -0.42 32.61 14.34
CA LYS A 73 -1.81 32.29 13.95
C LYS A 73 -2.01 30.82 13.63
N TYR A 74 -1.01 30.18 13.04
CA TYR A 74 -0.99 28.76 12.69
C TYR A 74 0.26 28.12 13.28
N VAL A 75 0.11 26.89 13.76
CA VAL A 75 1.18 26.11 14.38
C VAL A 75 1.07 24.65 13.96
N ASP A 76 2.20 23.96 13.93
CA ASP A 76 2.19 22.51 13.81
C ASP A 76 2.03 21.88 15.20
N ALA A 77 1.42 20.70 15.27
CA ALA A 77 1.18 20.01 16.53
C ALA A 77 1.36 18.49 16.38
N VAL A 78 1.66 17.80 17.48
CA VAL A 78 1.71 16.34 17.52
C VAL A 78 0.69 15.82 18.53
N LEU A 79 -0.34 15.13 18.03
CA LEU A 79 -1.36 14.49 18.84
C LEU A 79 -0.96 13.04 19.15
N ILE A 80 -0.90 12.69 20.42
CA ILE A 80 -0.52 11.37 20.91
C ILE A 80 -1.66 10.81 21.74
N GLY A 81 -2.11 9.60 21.42
CA GLY A 81 -3.18 8.97 22.18
C GLY A 81 -3.45 7.53 21.76
N THR A 82 -4.28 6.84 22.52
CA THR A 82 -4.72 5.49 22.16
C THR A 82 -5.86 5.52 21.16
N THR A 83 -6.20 4.38 20.57
CA THR A 83 -7.40 4.23 19.72
C THR A 83 -8.65 4.77 20.45
N LYS A 84 -8.77 4.48 21.75
CA LYS A 84 -9.87 5.01 22.58
C LYS A 84 -9.86 6.53 22.68
N HIS A 85 -8.69 7.16 22.79
CA HIS A 85 -8.57 8.62 22.86
C HIS A 85 -9.04 9.25 21.56
N PHE A 86 -8.58 8.72 20.43
CA PHE A 86 -8.94 9.23 19.09
C PHE A 86 -10.42 9.03 18.76
N GLU A 87 -11.02 7.90 19.14
CA GLU A 87 -12.48 7.69 19.06
C GLU A 87 -13.27 8.71 19.88
N THR A 88 -12.69 9.20 20.99
CA THR A 88 -13.36 10.17 21.86
C THR A 88 -13.19 11.58 21.30
N LEU A 89 -11.97 11.96 20.90
CA LEU A 89 -11.68 13.24 20.25
C LEU A 89 -12.47 13.41 18.95
N SER A 90 -12.52 12.38 18.10
CA SER A 90 -13.33 12.42 16.87
C SER A 90 -14.83 12.73 17.10
N ARG A 91 -15.35 12.58 18.32
CA ARG A 91 -16.71 13.00 18.68
C ARG A 91 -16.74 14.41 19.26
N LYS A 92 -15.81 14.75 20.14
CA LYS A 92 -15.72 16.08 20.78
C LYS A 92 -15.46 17.18 19.74
N GLU A 93 -14.53 16.93 18.82
CA GLU A 93 -14.07 17.92 17.83
C GLU A 93 -15.09 18.21 16.72
N LEU A 94 -16.15 17.41 16.54
CA LEU A 94 -17.16 17.61 15.49
C LEU A 94 -17.93 18.93 15.61
N ALA A 95 -18.11 19.41 16.84
CA ALA A 95 -18.83 20.64 17.13
C ALA A 95 -17.89 21.84 17.32
N GLN A 96 -16.57 21.64 17.27
CA GLN A 96 -15.59 22.67 17.58
C GLN A 96 -15.27 23.54 16.35
N PRO A 97 -14.96 24.84 16.55
CA PRO A 97 -14.64 25.78 15.48
C PRO A 97 -13.24 25.54 14.88
N PHE A 98 -12.81 26.47 14.01
CA PHE A 98 -11.44 26.51 13.48
C PHE A 98 -11.00 25.27 12.68
N GLY A 99 -11.94 24.59 12.02
CA GLY A 99 -11.65 23.43 11.17
C GLY A 99 -11.50 22.10 11.91
N LEU A 100 -11.68 22.08 13.24
CA LEU A 100 -11.58 20.85 14.04
C LEU A 100 -12.59 19.77 13.63
N LYS A 101 -13.72 20.16 13.02
CA LYS A 101 -14.66 19.22 12.41
C LYS A 101 -14.02 18.32 11.34
N GLU A 102 -13.10 18.83 10.53
CA GLU A 102 -12.43 18.01 9.51
C GLU A 102 -11.40 17.08 10.15
N LEU A 103 -10.63 17.58 11.13
CA LEU A 103 -9.76 16.74 11.95
C LEU A 103 -10.55 15.61 12.62
N ALA A 104 -11.73 15.89 13.15
CA ALA A 104 -12.59 14.91 13.79
C ALA A 104 -12.93 13.73 12.86
N LYS A 105 -13.20 14.02 11.58
CA LYS A 105 -13.44 12.99 10.55
C LYS A 105 -12.17 12.18 10.28
N SER A 106 -11.03 12.85 10.09
CA SER A 106 -9.75 12.18 9.87
C SER A 106 -9.38 11.27 11.04
N LEU A 107 -9.53 11.73 12.29
CA LEU A 107 -9.29 10.91 13.49
C LEU A 107 -10.14 9.63 13.50
N LYS A 108 -11.39 9.71 13.05
CA LYS A 108 -12.27 8.55 12.92
C LYS A 108 -11.76 7.58 11.86
N ASP A 109 -11.20 8.06 10.76
CA ASP A 109 -10.68 7.22 9.68
C ASP A 109 -9.38 6.51 10.09
N TYR A 110 -8.46 7.20 10.80
CA TYR A 110 -7.21 6.60 11.30
C TYR A 110 -7.41 5.46 12.30
N VAL A 111 -8.51 5.45 13.05
CA VAL A 111 -8.79 4.40 14.05
C VAL A 111 -9.60 3.22 13.51
N LYS A 112 -10.02 3.25 12.24
CA LYS A 112 -10.73 2.11 11.65
C LYS A 112 -9.76 0.94 11.52
N GLU A 113 -10.09 -0.18 12.17
CA GLU A 113 -9.39 -1.44 11.97
C GLU A 113 -9.68 -1.96 10.56
N GLN A 114 -8.62 -2.12 9.77
CA GLN A 114 -8.65 -2.82 8.48
C GLN A 114 -7.67 -3.97 8.55
N ASN A 115 -8.21 -5.17 8.39
CA ASN A 115 -7.48 -6.43 8.42
C ASN A 115 -7.70 -7.12 7.09
N TYR A 116 -6.70 -6.99 6.22
CA TYR A 116 -6.59 -7.77 5.00
C TYR A 116 -5.59 -8.89 5.23
N PRO A 117 -5.82 -10.09 4.68
CA PRO A 117 -4.80 -11.14 4.70
C PRO A 117 -3.59 -10.67 3.89
N THR A 118 -2.38 -11.02 4.35
CA THR A 118 -1.16 -10.80 3.58
C THR A 118 -1.20 -11.66 2.31
N LYS A 119 -0.98 -11.03 1.16
CA LYS A 119 -0.94 -11.67 -0.16
C LYS A 119 0.42 -11.46 -0.82
N ILE A 120 0.87 -12.47 -1.55
CA ILE A 120 2.07 -12.39 -2.38
C ILE A 120 1.65 -12.22 -3.83
N MET A 121 2.06 -11.10 -4.42
CA MET A 121 1.96 -10.83 -5.85
C MET A 121 3.29 -11.13 -6.52
N GLY A 122 3.39 -12.27 -7.20
CA GLY A 122 4.58 -12.64 -7.93
C GLY A 122 4.65 -11.95 -9.30
N VAL A 123 5.82 -11.43 -9.67
CA VAL A 123 6.05 -10.74 -10.95
C VAL A 123 6.45 -11.75 -12.04
N LEU A 124 5.75 -11.71 -13.18
CA LEU A 124 6.06 -12.50 -14.37
C LEU A 124 6.25 -11.58 -15.58
N ASN A 125 7.50 -11.29 -15.93
CA ASN A 125 7.81 -10.45 -17.08
C ASN A 125 7.73 -11.26 -18.38
N ALA A 126 6.78 -10.93 -19.26
CA ALA A 126 6.63 -11.60 -20.54
C ALA A 126 7.78 -11.27 -21.50
N ASN A 127 8.44 -10.12 -21.35
CA ASN A 127 9.51 -9.64 -22.24
C ASN A 127 10.89 -10.32 -22.07
N GLU A 128 11.02 -11.30 -21.17
CA GLU A 128 12.28 -12.04 -21.05
C GLU A 128 12.57 -12.78 -22.36
N ASP A 129 13.79 -12.62 -22.90
CA ASP A 129 14.21 -13.17 -24.20
C ASP A 129 13.92 -14.67 -24.38
N SER A 130 13.77 -15.41 -23.28
CA SER A 130 13.42 -16.83 -23.28
C SER A 130 12.03 -17.12 -23.84
N PHE A 131 11.05 -16.22 -23.72
CA PHE A 131 9.69 -16.43 -24.23
C PHE A 131 9.58 -16.22 -25.76
N PHE A 132 10.48 -15.41 -26.33
CA PHE A 132 10.38 -14.94 -27.72
C PHE A 132 11.46 -15.46 -28.66
N LYS A 133 12.45 -16.23 -28.17
CA LYS A 133 13.68 -16.54 -28.93
C LYS A 133 13.51 -17.33 -30.24
N ASN A 134 12.34 -17.89 -30.59
CA ASN A 134 12.18 -18.68 -31.82
C ASN A 134 10.77 -18.62 -32.47
N SER A 135 10.21 -17.46 -32.83
CA SER A 135 9.07 -17.31 -33.79
C SER A 135 7.75 -18.09 -33.52
N ARG A 136 7.70 -18.89 -32.45
CA ARG A 136 6.54 -19.54 -31.86
C ARG A 136 6.80 -19.45 -30.36
N PHE A 137 5.93 -18.74 -29.67
CA PHE A 137 6.01 -18.60 -28.21
C PHE A 137 6.08 -19.99 -27.58
N ASP A 138 7.16 -20.30 -26.84
CA ASP A 138 7.25 -21.55 -26.09
C ASP A 138 6.46 -21.40 -24.79
N ASN A 139 5.14 -21.60 -24.90
CA ASN A 139 4.20 -21.53 -23.79
C ASN A 139 4.56 -22.47 -22.62
N SER A 140 5.39 -23.50 -22.86
CA SER A 140 5.76 -24.47 -21.83
C SER A 140 6.52 -23.82 -20.67
N GLN A 141 7.42 -22.88 -20.96
CA GLN A 141 8.19 -22.18 -19.93
C GLN A 141 7.31 -21.22 -19.11
N ALA A 142 6.33 -20.56 -19.75
CA ALA A 142 5.38 -19.70 -19.06
C ALA A 142 4.50 -20.51 -18.10
N CYS A 143 3.96 -21.64 -18.56
CA CYS A 143 3.23 -22.59 -17.71
C CYS A 143 4.07 -23.03 -16.52
N GLN A 144 5.31 -23.50 -16.75
CA GLN A 144 6.18 -23.97 -15.67
C GLN A 144 6.46 -22.89 -14.63
N LYS A 145 6.69 -21.64 -15.05
CA LYS A 145 6.88 -20.52 -14.11
C LYS A 145 5.60 -20.21 -13.34
N ILE A 146 4.43 -20.17 -13.99
CA ILE A 146 3.14 -19.96 -13.34
C ILE A 146 2.87 -21.06 -12.30
N GLU A 147 2.99 -22.33 -12.69
CA GLU A 147 2.80 -23.47 -11.79
C GLU A 147 3.78 -23.43 -10.62
N LYS A 148 5.02 -23.04 -10.86
CA LYS A 148 6.02 -22.85 -9.83
C LYS A 148 5.64 -21.72 -8.86
N MET A 149 5.21 -20.56 -9.35
CA MET A 149 4.78 -19.45 -8.50
C MET A 149 3.56 -19.82 -7.64
N ILE A 150 2.59 -20.53 -8.21
CA ILE A 150 1.45 -21.07 -7.46
C ILE A 150 1.94 -22.00 -6.35
N LYS A 151 2.83 -22.95 -6.69
CA LYS A 151 3.40 -23.89 -5.71
C LYS A 151 4.24 -23.20 -4.63
N ASP A 152 4.95 -22.14 -5.00
CA ASP A 152 5.79 -21.34 -4.10
C ASP A 152 4.95 -20.39 -3.22
N GLY A 153 3.63 -20.28 -3.45
CA GLY A 153 2.67 -19.59 -2.59
C GLY A 153 2.27 -18.20 -3.06
N ALA A 154 2.29 -17.91 -4.37
CA ALA A 154 1.72 -16.69 -4.92
C ALA A 154 0.19 -16.72 -4.84
N ASP A 155 -0.41 -15.65 -4.30
CA ASP A 155 -1.85 -15.42 -4.29
C ASP A 155 -2.30 -14.66 -5.54
N ILE A 156 -1.40 -13.82 -6.08
CA ILE A 156 -1.59 -13.05 -7.30
C ILE A 156 -0.36 -13.25 -8.20
N ILE A 157 -0.57 -13.38 -9.51
CA ILE A 157 0.50 -13.31 -10.52
C ILE A 157 0.29 -12.07 -11.37
N ASP A 158 1.26 -11.17 -11.34
CA ASP A 158 1.24 -9.91 -12.09
C ASP A 158 2.10 -10.03 -13.34
N ILE A 159 1.47 -9.86 -14.51
CA ILE A 159 2.11 -10.04 -15.80
C ILE A 159 2.38 -8.67 -16.42
N GLY A 160 3.62 -8.44 -16.85
CA GLY A 160 4.00 -7.23 -17.57
C GLY A 160 4.78 -7.56 -18.85
N ALA A 161 4.48 -6.89 -19.96
CA ALA A 161 5.21 -7.05 -21.23
C ALA A 161 6.08 -5.84 -21.60
N VAL A 162 5.93 -4.74 -20.86
CA VAL A 162 6.70 -3.51 -21.04
C VAL A 162 7.40 -3.20 -19.73
N SER A 163 8.69 -2.89 -19.81
CA SER A 163 9.43 -2.45 -18.63
C SER A 163 8.95 -1.06 -18.24
N SER A 164 8.48 -0.90 -17.01
CA SER A 164 8.18 0.39 -16.37
C SER A 164 9.37 0.98 -15.62
N ARG A 165 10.58 0.41 -15.80
CA ARG A 165 11.81 0.91 -15.17
C ARG A 165 12.14 2.34 -15.63
N PRO A 166 12.81 3.15 -14.79
CA PRO A 166 13.27 4.47 -15.18
C PRO A 166 14.00 4.47 -16.53
N GLY A 167 13.64 5.41 -17.41
CA GLY A 167 14.25 5.56 -18.74
C GLY A 167 13.76 4.57 -19.80
N SER A 168 12.69 3.82 -19.52
CA SER A 168 12.06 2.93 -20.50
C SER A 168 11.33 3.72 -21.61
N ILE A 169 11.39 3.18 -22.83
CA ILE A 169 10.69 3.74 -23.99
C ILE A 169 9.31 3.10 -24.08
N ALA A 170 8.28 3.91 -24.32
CA ALA A 170 6.93 3.42 -24.56
C ALA A 170 6.89 2.49 -25.78
N VAL A 171 6.12 1.43 -25.69
CA VAL A 171 5.93 0.44 -26.75
C VAL A 171 4.56 0.67 -27.38
N GLU A 172 4.41 0.45 -28.69
CA GLU A 172 3.10 0.56 -29.34
C GLU A 172 2.11 -0.46 -28.72
N PRO A 173 0.84 -0.08 -28.45
CA PRO A 173 -0.11 -0.97 -27.77
C PRO A 173 -0.31 -2.33 -28.45
N LYS A 174 -0.18 -2.37 -29.78
CA LYS A 174 -0.26 -3.62 -30.55
C LYS A 174 0.91 -4.56 -30.28
N ILE A 175 2.12 -4.03 -30.15
CA ILE A 175 3.32 -4.81 -29.86
C ILE A 175 3.25 -5.35 -28.44
N GLU A 176 2.77 -4.56 -27.49
CA GLU A 176 2.53 -5.03 -26.11
C GLU A 176 1.51 -6.17 -26.10
N LEU A 177 0.38 -6.03 -26.80
CA LEU A 177 -0.62 -7.09 -26.91
C LEU A 177 -0.04 -8.35 -27.57
N GLU A 178 0.71 -8.24 -28.65
CA GLU A 178 1.35 -9.38 -29.31
C GLU A 178 2.27 -10.16 -28.38
N ARG A 179 3.00 -9.46 -27.50
CA ARG A 179 3.85 -10.08 -26.48
C ARG A 179 3.05 -10.84 -25.42
N LEU A 180 1.87 -10.32 -25.05
CA LEU A 180 1.02 -10.90 -24.00
C LEU A 180 0.09 -11.99 -24.51
N LYS A 181 -0.30 -11.94 -25.78
CA LYS A 181 -1.37 -12.78 -26.32
C LYS A 181 -1.14 -14.28 -26.06
N GLY A 182 0.07 -14.78 -26.38
CA GLY A 182 0.40 -16.19 -26.22
C GLY A 182 0.30 -16.68 -24.77
N ILE A 183 0.83 -15.90 -23.82
CA ILE A 183 0.78 -16.24 -22.39
C ILE A 183 -0.65 -16.14 -21.83
N VAL A 184 -1.41 -15.13 -22.23
CA VAL A 184 -2.80 -14.92 -21.79
C VAL A 184 -3.71 -16.05 -22.31
N ASP A 185 -3.59 -16.41 -23.59
CA ASP A 185 -4.37 -17.50 -24.19
C ASP A 185 -4.06 -18.84 -23.50
N THR A 186 -2.80 -19.04 -23.12
CA THR A 186 -2.35 -20.21 -22.38
C THR A 186 -2.92 -20.24 -20.97
N ILE A 187 -2.91 -19.12 -20.26
CA ILE A 187 -3.52 -18.97 -18.93
C ILE A 187 -5.00 -19.32 -18.97
N TYR A 188 -5.70 -18.79 -19.97
CA TYR A 188 -7.13 -19.01 -20.14
C TYR A 188 -7.44 -20.46 -20.50
N SER A 189 -6.72 -21.03 -21.48
CA SER A 189 -6.94 -22.41 -21.95
C SER A 189 -6.66 -23.46 -20.87
N ASN A 190 -5.64 -23.23 -20.03
CA ASN A 190 -5.29 -24.11 -18.91
C ASN A 190 -6.07 -23.78 -17.62
N LYS A 191 -6.93 -22.76 -17.65
CA LYS A 191 -7.74 -22.31 -16.51
C LYS A 191 -6.94 -21.98 -15.26
N TYR A 192 -5.74 -21.42 -15.40
CA TYR A 192 -4.96 -21.04 -14.22
C TYR A 192 -5.65 -19.96 -13.38
N TYR A 193 -6.51 -19.15 -13.99
CA TYR A 193 -7.32 -18.12 -13.30
C TYR A 193 -8.30 -18.69 -12.27
N GLU A 194 -8.55 -20.01 -12.27
CA GLU A 194 -9.32 -20.69 -11.23
C GLU A 194 -8.46 -21.02 -9.98
N LYS A 195 -7.13 -20.95 -10.08
CA LYS A 195 -6.18 -21.33 -9.02
C LYS A 195 -5.51 -20.14 -8.34
N VAL A 196 -5.33 -19.04 -9.06
CA VAL A 196 -4.64 -17.83 -8.61
C VAL A 196 -5.24 -16.63 -9.32
N ASP A 197 -5.26 -15.47 -8.67
CA ASP A 197 -5.71 -14.25 -9.33
C ASP A 197 -4.61 -13.71 -10.26
N PHE A 198 -5.01 -13.25 -11.44
CA PHE A 198 -4.10 -12.64 -12.40
C PHE A 198 -4.28 -11.13 -12.45
N SER A 199 -3.15 -10.44 -12.39
CA SER A 199 -3.01 -9.00 -12.54
C SER A 199 -2.27 -8.68 -13.84
N ILE A 200 -2.65 -7.57 -14.49
CA ILE A 200 -1.96 -7.03 -15.66
C ILE A 200 -1.26 -5.72 -15.30
N ASP A 201 0.06 -5.65 -15.46
CA ASP A 201 0.87 -4.42 -15.35
C ASP A 201 0.85 -3.71 -16.71
N SER A 202 -0.21 -2.93 -16.94
CA SER A 202 -0.41 -2.16 -18.17
C SER A 202 -1.37 -0.98 -17.95
N TYR A 203 -1.20 0.05 -18.76
CA TYR A 203 -2.10 1.22 -18.85
C TYR A 203 -2.76 1.34 -20.22
N GLU A 204 -2.59 0.35 -21.09
CA GLU A 204 -3.09 0.36 -22.46
C GLU A 204 -4.49 -0.28 -22.55
N PRO A 205 -5.54 0.47 -22.94
CA PRO A 205 -6.91 -0.06 -23.00
C PRO A 205 -7.05 -1.32 -23.85
N LEU A 206 -6.32 -1.40 -24.97
CA LEU A 206 -6.33 -2.55 -25.86
C LEU A 206 -5.87 -3.84 -25.15
N VAL A 207 -4.83 -3.73 -24.32
CA VAL A 207 -4.27 -4.84 -23.56
C VAL A 207 -5.21 -5.21 -22.42
N ILE A 208 -5.71 -4.22 -21.69
CA ILE A 208 -6.60 -4.40 -20.54
C ILE A 208 -7.90 -5.09 -20.96
N ASP A 209 -8.57 -4.63 -22.02
CA ASP A 209 -9.80 -5.26 -22.50
C ASP A 209 -9.53 -6.72 -22.91
N TYR A 210 -8.40 -7.00 -23.56
CA TYR A 210 -8.03 -8.36 -23.93
C TYR A 210 -7.91 -9.27 -22.70
N VAL A 211 -7.09 -8.91 -21.72
CA VAL A 211 -6.81 -9.81 -20.58
C VAL A 211 -8.00 -9.96 -19.64
N LEU A 212 -8.82 -8.92 -19.47
CA LEU A 212 -10.04 -9.00 -18.66
C LEU A 212 -11.07 -9.98 -19.28
N ASN A 213 -11.13 -10.07 -20.61
CA ASN A 213 -11.90 -11.13 -21.29
C ASN A 213 -11.32 -12.55 -21.11
N HIS A 214 -10.11 -12.68 -20.57
CA HIS A 214 -9.40 -13.95 -20.37
C HIS A 214 -9.21 -14.30 -18.88
N GLY A 215 -10.09 -13.79 -18.02
CA GLY A 215 -10.18 -14.20 -16.60
C GLY A 215 -9.25 -13.45 -15.65
N PHE A 216 -8.52 -12.44 -16.12
CA PHE A 216 -7.80 -11.51 -15.24
C PHE A 216 -8.81 -10.69 -14.44
N LYS A 217 -8.48 -10.37 -13.19
CA LYS A 217 -9.37 -9.64 -12.28
C LYS A 217 -8.77 -8.36 -11.71
N ILE A 218 -7.49 -8.11 -11.97
CA ILE A 218 -6.76 -6.98 -11.41
C ILE A 218 -6.08 -6.22 -12.55
N VAL A 219 -6.30 -4.92 -12.61
CA VAL A 219 -5.59 -3.99 -13.50
C VAL A 219 -4.58 -3.23 -12.65
N ASN A 220 -3.29 -3.48 -12.85
CA ASN A 220 -2.21 -2.77 -12.19
C ASN A 220 -1.76 -1.59 -13.05
N ASP A 221 -2.42 -0.45 -12.86
CA ASP A 221 -2.16 0.77 -13.64
C ASP A 221 -1.19 1.70 -12.90
N ILE A 222 0.07 1.65 -13.32
CA ILE A 222 1.15 2.49 -12.80
C ILE A 222 0.94 4.00 -13.01
N THR A 223 -0.02 4.41 -13.86
CA THR A 223 -0.38 5.82 -14.10
C THR A 223 -1.48 6.32 -13.16
N GLY A 224 -2.03 5.44 -12.33
CA GLY A 224 -3.05 5.79 -11.35
C GLY A 224 -4.39 6.15 -11.98
N LEU A 225 -4.88 5.33 -12.92
CA LEU A 225 -6.17 5.52 -13.60
C LEU A 225 -6.26 6.88 -14.30
N GLN A 226 -5.17 7.32 -14.94
CA GLN A 226 -5.18 8.56 -15.70
C GLN A 226 -6.09 8.47 -16.92
N ASN A 227 -6.13 7.32 -17.58
CA ASN A 227 -6.96 7.09 -18.77
C ASN A 227 -8.40 6.71 -18.40
N ASP A 228 -9.38 7.48 -18.88
CA ASP A 228 -10.80 7.22 -18.63
C ASP A 228 -11.29 5.92 -19.27
N GLU A 229 -10.68 5.48 -20.38
CA GLU A 229 -11.02 4.20 -20.99
C GLU A 229 -10.59 3.03 -20.12
N VAL A 230 -9.42 3.11 -19.49
CA VAL A 230 -8.99 2.13 -18.49
C VAL A 230 -10.00 2.08 -17.34
N CYS A 231 -10.49 3.23 -16.87
CA CYS A 231 -11.51 3.27 -15.83
C CYS A 231 -12.81 2.58 -16.27
N ARG A 232 -13.30 2.86 -17.48
CA ARG A 232 -14.50 2.24 -18.05
C ARG A 232 -14.36 0.73 -18.18
N LEU A 233 -13.21 0.25 -18.67
CA LEU A 233 -12.95 -1.17 -18.82
C LEU A 233 -12.89 -1.86 -17.44
N THR A 234 -12.12 -1.33 -16.49
CA THR A 234 -12.02 -1.88 -15.14
C THR A 234 -13.40 -1.99 -14.48
N ALA A 235 -14.24 -0.95 -14.58
CA ALA A 235 -15.61 -0.97 -14.07
C ALA A 235 -16.51 -1.99 -14.80
N LYS A 236 -16.44 -2.03 -16.14
CA LYS A 236 -17.22 -2.95 -16.98
C LYS A 236 -17.03 -4.41 -16.59
N TYR A 237 -15.80 -4.81 -16.25
CA TYR A 237 -15.47 -6.18 -15.85
C TYR A 237 -15.51 -6.41 -14.33
N ASN A 238 -15.90 -5.40 -13.54
CA ASN A 238 -15.83 -5.44 -12.07
C ASN A 238 -14.45 -5.87 -11.55
N ALA A 239 -13.40 -5.40 -12.21
CA ALA A 239 -12.02 -5.70 -11.85
C ALA A 239 -11.54 -4.77 -10.74
N SER A 240 -10.57 -5.24 -9.94
CA SER A 240 -9.85 -4.39 -9.00
C SER A 240 -8.83 -3.53 -9.74
N ALA A 241 -8.60 -2.29 -9.29
CA ALA A 241 -7.53 -1.44 -9.80
C ALA A 241 -6.44 -1.25 -8.76
N VAL A 242 -5.18 -1.48 -9.13
CA VAL A 242 -4.04 -0.92 -8.40
C VAL A 242 -3.82 0.50 -8.93
N ILE A 243 -3.84 1.48 -8.03
CA ILE A 243 -3.46 2.85 -8.33
C ILE A 243 -2.10 3.15 -7.71
N MET A 244 -1.11 3.41 -8.55
CA MET A 244 0.25 3.73 -8.10
C MET A 244 0.51 5.24 -8.18
N HIS A 245 1.15 5.79 -7.15
CA HIS A 245 1.67 7.15 -7.21
C HIS A 245 3.04 7.21 -7.92
N MET A 246 3.14 8.09 -8.91
CA MET A 246 4.39 8.44 -9.59
C MET A 246 4.42 9.95 -9.87
N GLN A 247 5.53 10.61 -9.53
CA GLN A 247 5.78 11.98 -9.97
C GLN A 247 6.34 11.95 -11.39
N ASN A 248 5.86 12.86 -12.25
CA ASN A 248 6.16 12.93 -13.67
C ASN A 248 5.78 11.63 -14.42
N ASN A 249 6.65 11.12 -15.30
CA ASN A 249 6.43 9.89 -16.07
C ASN A 249 7.66 8.97 -16.02
N PRO A 250 7.58 7.69 -16.45
CA PRO A 250 8.69 6.74 -16.30
C PRO A 250 10.01 7.17 -16.96
N GLN A 251 9.97 8.08 -17.94
CA GLN A 251 11.17 8.57 -18.63
C GLN A 251 11.94 9.60 -17.79
N ASN A 252 11.25 10.50 -17.10
CA ASN A 252 11.85 11.65 -16.40
C ASN A 252 11.53 11.72 -14.89
N MET A 253 10.87 10.71 -14.32
CA MET A 253 10.50 10.71 -12.89
C MET A 253 11.71 10.85 -11.96
N GLN A 254 12.88 10.37 -12.34
CA GLN A 254 14.09 10.45 -11.52
C GLN A 254 14.87 11.77 -11.70
N GLU A 255 14.40 12.69 -12.55
CA GLU A 255 15.02 13.99 -12.77
C GLU A 255 14.61 14.96 -11.65
N ASN A 256 15.42 15.03 -10.60
CA ASN A 256 15.26 15.94 -9.46
C ASN A 256 13.84 15.91 -8.82
N PRO A 257 13.35 14.74 -8.37
CA PRO A 257 12.06 14.65 -7.70
C PRO A 257 12.07 15.49 -6.43
N ASN A 258 11.07 16.34 -6.26
CA ASN A 258 10.96 17.23 -5.11
C ASN A 258 9.54 17.17 -4.55
N TYR A 259 9.44 17.01 -3.24
CA TYR A 259 8.21 17.06 -2.47
C TYR A 259 8.42 18.03 -1.30
N GLU A 260 7.43 18.87 -1.02
CA GLU A 260 7.40 19.59 0.25
C GLU A 260 7.07 18.63 1.39
N ASN A 261 6.13 17.71 1.14
CA ASN A 261 5.82 16.62 2.06
C ASN A 261 5.27 15.42 1.27
N VAL A 262 6.13 14.42 1.05
CA VAL A 262 5.78 13.22 0.26
C VAL A 262 4.57 12.46 0.79
N ILE A 263 4.30 12.50 2.10
CA ILE A 263 3.13 11.81 2.66
C ILE A 263 1.85 12.54 2.25
N LEU A 264 1.80 13.86 2.50
CA LEU A 264 0.60 14.67 2.22
C LEU A 264 0.31 14.79 0.72
N GLU A 265 1.35 14.89 -0.12
CA GLU A 265 1.16 14.97 -1.57
C GLU A 265 0.62 13.65 -2.15
N ILE A 266 1.09 12.50 -1.64
CA ILE A 266 0.57 11.19 -2.04
C ILE A 266 -0.85 10.96 -1.48
N ASP A 267 -1.12 11.47 -0.28
CA ASP A 267 -2.45 11.46 0.32
C ASP A 267 -3.47 12.19 -0.57
N ASP A 268 -3.17 13.42 -0.98
CA ASP A 268 -3.99 14.21 -1.89
C ASP A 268 -4.15 13.53 -3.26
N PHE A 269 -3.09 12.90 -3.78
CA PHE A 269 -3.17 12.11 -5.00
C PHE A 269 -4.17 10.96 -4.86
N PHE A 270 -4.06 10.14 -3.82
CA PHE A 270 -4.97 9.00 -3.64
C PHE A 270 -6.40 9.46 -3.46
N LYS A 271 -6.64 10.53 -2.69
CA LYS A 271 -7.98 11.13 -2.57
C LYS A 271 -8.57 11.48 -3.93
N GLN A 272 -7.83 12.12 -4.82
CA GLN A 272 -8.28 12.46 -6.17
C GLN A 272 -8.54 11.21 -7.02
N ARG A 273 -7.64 10.22 -6.97
CA ARG A 273 -7.78 8.98 -7.76
C ARG A 273 -8.92 8.09 -7.28
N ILE A 274 -9.15 8.01 -5.98
CA ILE A 274 -10.28 7.28 -5.38
C ILE A 274 -11.61 7.91 -5.83
N GLU A 275 -11.74 9.24 -5.77
CA GLU A 275 -12.96 9.91 -6.22
C GLU A 275 -13.19 9.74 -7.73
N LYS A 276 -12.13 9.79 -8.54
CA LYS A 276 -12.22 9.46 -9.97
C LYS A 276 -12.70 8.02 -10.15
N ALA A 277 -12.08 7.04 -9.53
CA ALA A 277 -12.45 5.64 -9.66
C ALA A 277 -13.92 5.38 -9.29
N LYS A 278 -14.39 5.97 -8.18
CA LYS A 278 -15.80 5.93 -7.77
C LYS A 278 -16.75 6.51 -8.82
N SER A 279 -16.37 7.60 -9.48
CA SER A 279 -17.19 8.22 -10.53
C SER A 279 -17.40 7.32 -11.76
N PHE A 280 -16.49 6.36 -11.99
CA PHE A 280 -16.61 5.33 -13.03
C PHE A 280 -17.26 4.04 -12.52
N GLY A 281 -17.58 3.93 -11.22
CA GLY A 281 -18.17 2.73 -10.63
C GLY A 281 -17.16 1.64 -10.24
N ILE A 282 -15.88 1.98 -10.07
CA ILE A 282 -14.87 1.03 -9.58
C ILE A 282 -14.96 0.96 -8.05
N GLU A 283 -15.30 -0.21 -7.53
CA GLU A 283 -15.48 -0.42 -6.08
C GLU A 283 -14.19 -0.88 -5.38
N ASN A 284 -13.38 -1.68 -6.06
CA ASN A 284 -12.21 -2.36 -5.48
C ASN A 284 -10.91 -1.67 -5.90
N LEU A 285 -10.27 -1.01 -4.94
CA LEU A 285 -8.99 -0.34 -5.13
C LEU A 285 -7.90 -0.94 -4.26
N ILE A 286 -6.68 -0.92 -4.79
CA ILE A 286 -5.43 -1.24 -4.11
C ILE A 286 -4.52 -0.02 -4.29
N LEU A 287 -3.93 0.48 -3.21
CA LEU A 287 -3.08 1.67 -3.24
C LEU A 287 -1.60 1.28 -3.21
N ASP A 288 -0.80 1.81 -4.15
CA ASP A 288 0.66 1.67 -4.16
C ASP A 288 1.32 3.05 -4.09
N VAL A 289 2.12 3.29 -3.05
CA VAL A 289 2.85 4.56 -2.86
C VAL A 289 3.98 4.76 -3.90
N GLY A 290 4.28 3.75 -4.71
CA GLY A 290 5.20 3.79 -5.83
C GLY A 290 6.66 3.90 -5.41
N ILE A 291 7.16 2.95 -4.64
CA ILE A 291 8.56 2.93 -4.18
C ILE A 291 9.52 2.91 -5.39
N GLY A 292 10.41 3.92 -5.43
CA GLY A 292 11.37 4.13 -6.52
C GLY A 292 10.77 4.72 -7.81
N PHE A 293 9.55 5.27 -7.77
CA PHE A 293 8.92 5.98 -8.89
C PHE A 293 8.81 7.48 -8.58
N GLY A 294 9.80 8.24 -9.06
CA GLY A 294 9.91 9.68 -8.87
C GLY A 294 10.12 10.10 -7.43
N LYS A 295 11.06 9.44 -6.74
CA LYS A 295 11.35 9.59 -5.31
C LYS A 295 12.82 9.27 -5.05
N ASP A 296 13.50 10.11 -4.28
CA ASP A 296 14.85 9.80 -3.78
C ASP A 296 14.82 8.78 -2.61
N LEU A 297 16.00 8.50 -2.06
CA LEU A 297 16.13 7.56 -0.94
C LEU A 297 15.34 7.98 0.29
N GLU A 298 15.41 9.26 0.68
CA GLU A 298 14.76 9.76 1.90
C GLU A 298 13.25 9.69 1.78
N HIS A 299 12.70 10.09 0.64
CA HIS A 299 11.28 9.94 0.34
C HIS A 299 10.81 8.48 0.45
N ASN A 300 11.55 7.54 -0.15
CA ASN A 300 11.20 6.11 -0.10
C ASN A 300 11.26 5.56 1.34
N LEU A 301 12.29 5.92 2.12
CA LEU A 301 12.41 5.50 3.52
C LEU A 301 11.29 6.09 4.39
N ASN A 302 10.92 7.34 4.16
CA ASN A 302 9.84 8.02 4.87
C ASN A 302 8.49 7.32 4.61
N LEU A 303 8.21 6.96 3.36
CA LEU A 303 7.00 6.21 3.00
C LEU A 303 6.94 4.81 3.61
N LEU A 304 8.04 4.07 3.59
CA LEU A 304 8.08 2.73 4.22
C LEU A 304 7.87 2.81 5.73
N LYS A 305 8.47 3.81 6.38
CA LYS A 305 8.34 4.04 7.83
C LYS A 305 6.92 4.44 8.24
N ASN A 306 6.26 5.26 7.43
CA ASN A 306 4.96 5.85 7.75
C ASN A 306 3.81 5.28 6.90
N LEU A 307 3.98 4.08 6.34
CA LEU A 307 3.01 3.45 5.43
C LEU A 307 1.61 3.32 6.05
N GLU A 308 1.54 3.13 7.38
CA GLU A 308 0.27 2.96 8.11
C GLU A 308 -0.66 4.16 7.92
N HIS A 309 -0.11 5.36 7.65
CA HIS A 309 -0.89 6.55 7.34
C HIS A 309 -1.94 6.28 6.27
N PHE A 310 -1.59 5.62 5.17
CA PHE A 310 -2.49 5.41 4.02
C PHE A 310 -3.61 4.40 4.30
N LYS A 311 -3.59 3.68 5.42
CA LYS A 311 -4.70 2.79 5.80
C LYS A 311 -5.99 3.55 6.04
N HIS A 312 -5.95 4.84 6.39
CA HIS A 312 -7.18 5.59 6.67
C HIS A 312 -8.15 5.64 5.46
N PHE A 313 -7.66 5.41 4.25
CA PHE A 313 -8.48 5.36 3.03
C PHE A 313 -9.46 4.19 2.96
N GLY A 314 -9.24 3.08 3.67
CA GLY A 314 -10.15 1.94 3.58
C GLY A 314 -9.80 0.87 2.55
N TYR A 315 -8.59 0.88 2.01
CA TYR A 315 -8.17 0.01 0.90
C TYR A 315 -6.90 -0.77 1.23
N GLU A 316 -6.67 -1.84 0.47
CA GLU A 316 -5.44 -2.62 0.53
C GLU A 316 -4.23 -1.77 0.12
N LEU A 317 -3.09 -2.04 0.76
CA LEU A 317 -1.83 -1.38 0.44
C LEU A 317 -0.88 -2.38 -0.21
N LEU A 318 -0.36 -2.03 -1.39
CA LEU A 318 0.61 -2.80 -2.14
C LEU A 318 1.98 -2.14 -2.05
N ILE A 319 3.03 -2.94 -1.86
CA ILE A 319 4.41 -2.49 -1.94
C ILE A 319 5.20 -3.36 -2.93
N GLY A 320 5.74 -2.71 -3.96
CA GLY A 320 6.69 -3.29 -4.92
C GLY A 320 8.09 -2.71 -4.76
N ALA A 321 8.87 -3.21 -3.80
CA ALA A 321 10.25 -2.76 -3.55
C ALA A 321 11.33 -3.79 -3.92
N SER A 322 10.95 -4.87 -4.63
CA SER A 322 11.85 -5.97 -4.93
C SER A 322 13.04 -5.57 -5.80
N ARG A 323 14.25 -5.82 -5.27
CA ARG A 323 15.56 -5.60 -5.93
C ARG A 323 15.81 -4.13 -6.38
N LYS A 324 15.06 -3.17 -5.86
CA LYS A 324 15.13 -1.74 -6.23
C LYS A 324 16.49 -1.12 -5.89
N SER A 325 16.83 -0.06 -6.63
CA SER A 325 18.10 0.69 -6.49
C SER A 325 18.30 1.29 -5.10
N MET A 326 17.23 1.57 -4.35
CA MET A 326 17.32 2.09 -2.99
C MET A 326 18.16 1.19 -2.07
N ILE A 327 18.14 -0.14 -2.28
CA ILE A 327 18.95 -1.07 -1.48
C ILE A 327 20.43 -0.79 -1.73
N ASN A 328 20.83 -0.60 -2.99
CA ASN A 328 22.20 -0.24 -3.36
C ASN A 328 22.64 1.12 -2.84
N GLN A 329 21.72 2.08 -2.70
CA GLN A 329 22.03 3.40 -2.12
C GLN A 329 22.29 3.33 -0.61
N ILE A 330 21.75 2.32 0.09
CA ILE A 330 22.00 2.09 1.52
C ILE A 330 23.22 1.19 1.71
N VAL A 331 23.29 0.08 0.96
CA VAL A 331 24.37 -0.90 0.98
C VAL A 331 24.66 -1.33 -0.46
N GLU A 332 25.87 -1.02 -0.94
CA GLU A 332 26.32 -1.36 -2.29
C GLU A 332 26.10 -2.84 -2.60
N SER A 333 25.39 -3.13 -3.69
CA SER A 333 24.98 -4.48 -4.06
C SER A 333 24.54 -4.57 -5.52
N SER A 334 24.88 -5.69 -6.16
CA SER A 334 24.33 -6.09 -7.47
C SER A 334 22.81 -6.33 -7.38
N ILE A 335 22.11 -6.44 -8.51
CA ILE A 335 20.65 -6.70 -8.50
C ILE A 335 20.36 -8.08 -7.90
N GLU A 336 21.25 -9.04 -8.19
CA GLU A 336 21.19 -10.44 -7.82
C GLU A 336 21.30 -10.63 -6.30
N ASP A 337 22.11 -9.79 -5.64
CA ASP A 337 22.42 -9.87 -4.20
C ASP A 337 21.44 -9.11 -3.29
N ARG A 338 20.39 -8.48 -3.85
CA ARG A 338 19.45 -7.63 -3.09
C ARG A 338 18.31 -8.37 -2.39
N LEU A 339 18.31 -9.70 -2.38
CA LEU A 339 17.21 -10.47 -1.77
C LEU A 339 17.06 -10.15 -0.28
N ALA A 340 18.15 -10.14 0.49
CA ALA A 340 18.09 -9.89 1.94
C ALA A 340 17.52 -8.51 2.26
N GLY A 341 17.99 -7.46 1.56
CA GLY A 341 17.44 -6.11 1.70
C GLY A 341 15.97 -6.01 1.26
N THR A 342 15.59 -6.74 0.21
CA THR A 342 14.20 -6.82 -0.26
C THR A 342 13.28 -7.42 0.80
N LEU A 343 13.67 -8.54 1.42
CA LEU A 343 12.89 -9.18 2.48
C LEU A 343 12.74 -8.26 3.70
N ALA A 344 13.81 -7.56 4.08
CA ALA A 344 13.76 -6.59 5.18
C ALA A 344 12.75 -5.47 4.92
N ILE A 345 12.76 -4.88 3.72
CA ILE A 345 11.82 -3.83 3.31
C ILE A 345 10.38 -4.35 3.35
N HIS A 346 10.12 -5.52 2.77
CA HIS A 346 8.76 -6.05 2.66
C HIS A 346 8.19 -6.51 4.01
N LEU A 347 8.99 -7.08 4.91
CA LEU A 347 8.53 -7.42 6.27
C LEU A 347 8.18 -6.18 7.09
N GLU A 348 9.01 -5.13 7.01
CA GLU A 348 8.69 -3.85 7.67
C GLU A 348 7.46 -3.19 7.03
N SER A 349 7.27 -3.34 5.71
CA SER A 349 6.07 -2.85 5.02
C SER A 349 4.80 -3.55 5.52
N ILE A 350 4.81 -4.87 5.71
CA ILE A 350 3.68 -5.63 6.27
C ILE A 350 3.36 -5.14 7.69
N LYS A 351 4.39 -4.99 8.52
CA LYS A 351 4.26 -4.46 9.87
C LYS A 351 3.61 -3.06 9.89
N ASN A 352 3.95 -2.23 8.91
CA ASN A 352 3.41 -0.88 8.75
C ASN A 352 2.13 -0.83 7.87
N GLY A 353 1.50 -1.97 7.57
CA GLY A 353 0.15 -2.01 7.01
C GLY A 353 0.00 -2.48 5.56
N ALA A 354 1.09 -2.84 4.86
CA ALA A 354 0.98 -3.48 3.55
C ALA A 354 0.22 -4.82 3.67
N SER A 355 -0.75 -5.03 2.78
CA SER A 355 -1.44 -6.32 2.65
C SER A 355 -1.02 -7.08 1.39
N ILE A 356 -0.38 -6.43 0.42
CA ILE A 356 0.10 -7.07 -0.81
C ILE A 356 1.58 -6.75 -0.99
N ILE A 357 2.39 -7.80 -1.18
CA ILE A 357 3.82 -7.65 -1.49
C ILE A 357 4.07 -8.11 -2.92
N ARG A 358 4.55 -7.18 -3.77
CA ARG A 358 4.92 -7.47 -5.15
C ARG A 358 6.41 -7.83 -5.25
N CYS A 359 6.72 -9.06 -5.63
CA CYS A 359 8.10 -9.57 -5.61
C CYS A 359 8.46 -10.53 -6.75
N HIS A 360 9.77 -10.68 -6.99
CA HIS A 360 10.32 -11.66 -7.95
C HIS A 360 10.52 -13.04 -7.28
N ASP A 361 10.99 -13.05 -6.04
CA ASP A 361 11.42 -14.26 -5.30
C ASP A 361 10.27 -14.82 -4.42
N VAL A 362 9.22 -15.37 -5.06
CA VAL A 362 7.97 -15.77 -4.39
C VAL A 362 8.21 -16.73 -3.22
N LYS A 363 9.02 -17.78 -3.42
CA LYS A 363 9.27 -18.82 -2.42
C LYS A 363 9.88 -18.26 -1.14
N GLU A 364 10.88 -17.40 -1.30
CA GLU A 364 11.61 -16.77 -0.21
C GLU A 364 10.71 -15.80 0.56
N HIS A 365 9.84 -15.06 -0.15
CA HIS A 365 8.84 -14.20 0.48
C HIS A 365 7.79 -15.02 1.23
N TYR A 366 7.30 -16.11 0.66
CA TYR A 366 6.36 -17.01 1.33
C TYR A 366 6.93 -17.53 2.65
N GLN A 367 8.17 -18.03 2.62
CA GLN A 367 8.83 -18.48 3.85
C GLN A 367 8.99 -17.35 4.88
N ALA A 368 9.49 -16.19 4.46
CA ALA A 368 9.73 -15.05 5.36
C ALA A 368 8.43 -14.55 6.00
N ILE A 369 7.37 -14.41 5.19
CA ILE A 369 6.05 -13.95 5.65
C ILE A 369 5.43 -14.96 6.60
N LYS A 370 5.48 -16.28 6.30
CA LYS A 370 4.91 -17.29 7.20
C LYS A 370 5.62 -17.35 8.56
N VAL A 371 6.95 -17.19 8.58
CA VAL A 371 7.69 -17.10 9.85
C VAL A 371 7.32 -15.82 10.61
N PHE A 372 7.25 -14.68 9.92
CA PHE A 372 6.85 -13.39 10.51
C PHE A 372 5.45 -13.44 11.10
N GLU A 373 4.47 -13.99 10.36
CA GLU A 373 3.09 -14.18 10.84
C GLU A 373 3.03 -15.11 12.05
N ALA A 374 3.80 -16.21 12.05
CA ALA A 374 3.85 -17.14 13.18
C ALA A 374 4.37 -16.47 14.46
N ILE A 375 5.41 -15.64 14.35
CA ILE A 375 5.95 -14.84 15.47
C ILE A 375 4.92 -13.81 15.96
N ASN A 376 4.17 -13.19 15.06
CA ASN A 376 3.21 -12.15 15.46
C ASN A 376 1.89 -12.68 16.02
N ASN A 377 1.52 -13.91 15.70
CA ASN A 377 0.23 -14.52 16.08
C ASN A 377 0.30 -15.38 17.37
N ILE A 378 1.50 -15.60 17.91
CA ILE A 378 1.68 -16.25 19.21
C ILE A 378 1.37 -15.25 20.33
N ASN A 379 0.55 -15.68 21.29
CA ASN A 379 0.10 -14.88 22.43
C ASN A 379 0.40 -15.62 23.73
#